data_AF-A0A094ZYZ1-F1
#
_entry.id   AF-A0A094ZYZ1-F1
#
_cell.length_a   1.000
_cell.length_b   1.000
_cell.length_c   1.000
_cell.angle_alpha   90.00
_cell.angle_beta   90.00
_cell.angle_gamma   90.00
#
_symmetry.space_group_name_H-M   'P 1'
#
loop_
_entity.id
_entity.type
_entity.pdbx_description
1 polymer ?
#
loop_
_entity_poly.entity_id
_entity_poly.type
_entity_poly.pdbx_seq_one_letter_code
_entity_poly.pdbx_strand_id
1 'polypeptide(L)'
;MSFHTKSIERILSPVAQQVGHQTIEASDDQLLQRDMPPSLKRVEDASFYLQDAVVLLQNDPNSSEARRKLIEGSRGILQGTSSVLLTFDMSEVRKIIRHCRRVLSVLATAEHVSSLTGLADFVKRLTPCMADMIKEVDNRQEELTIQSHSALLLRGIEQVKRLTPILISSLKLHVNTHQNHLPGAAESQANRDFLLSEMSSEIHEIIRGLQLTETDSSELFDDDLAAMHMNKAAFDSRLQFVSDWISDSNSRMSNCVEL
;
A
#
# COMPACT_ATOMS: atom_id res chain seq x y z
N MET A 1 44.39 -13.27 -21.56
CA MET A 1 43.45 -13.30 -20.42
C MET A 1 42.20 -14.02 -20.88
N SER A 2 41.99 -15.25 -20.40
CA SER A 2 40.80 -16.06 -20.71
C SER A 2 39.66 -15.62 -19.80
N PHE A 3 38.74 -14.81 -20.33
CA PHE A 3 37.48 -14.53 -19.63
C PHE A 3 36.57 -15.75 -19.84
N HIS A 4 36.46 -16.60 -18.82
CA HIS A 4 35.55 -17.74 -18.84
C HIS A 4 34.11 -17.26 -18.61
N THR A 5 33.41 -16.98 -19.71
CA THR A 5 32.01 -16.52 -19.82
C THR A 5 30.98 -17.53 -19.28
N LYS A 6 31.39 -18.76 -18.90
CA LYS A 6 30.49 -19.80 -18.36
C LYS A 6 29.89 -19.46 -16.98
N SER A 7 30.42 -18.48 -16.25
CA SER A 7 29.87 -18.10 -14.94
C SER A 7 28.58 -17.28 -15.03
N ILE A 8 28.41 -16.49 -16.09
CA ILE A 8 27.20 -15.66 -16.27
C ILE A 8 26.01 -16.53 -16.71
N GLU A 9 26.27 -17.47 -17.63
CA GLU A 9 25.29 -18.47 -18.12
C GLU A 9 24.79 -19.38 -16.99
N ARG A 10 25.68 -19.75 -16.04
CA ARG A 10 25.36 -20.69 -14.95
C ARG A 10 24.66 -20.04 -13.75
N ILE A 11 24.73 -18.72 -13.60
CA ILE A 11 24.19 -18.00 -12.43
C ILE A 11 22.85 -17.32 -12.73
N LEU A 12 22.68 -16.72 -13.91
CA LEU A 12 21.50 -15.88 -14.18
C LEU A 12 20.36 -16.60 -14.93
N SER A 13 20.66 -17.57 -15.80
CA SER A 13 19.63 -18.24 -16.62
C SER A 13 18.86 -19.34 -15.86
N PRO A 14 19.50 -20.32 -15.21
CA PRO A 14 18.76 -21.46 -14.66
C PRO A 14 18.02 -21.10 -13.38
N VAL A 15 18.64 -20.33 -12.48
CA VAL A 15 18.12 -20.16 -11.12
C VAL A 15 16.87 -19.27 -11.09
N ALA A 16 16.91 -18.09 -11.71
CA ALA A 16 15.75 -17.18 -11.71
C ALA A 16 14.56 -17.74 -12.52
N GLN A 17 14.85 -18.44 -13.62
CA GLN A 17 13.83 -19.07 -14.46
C GLN A 17 13.22 -20.31 -13.78
N GLN A 18 14.06 -21.19 -13.22
CA GLN A 18 13.60 -22.37 -12.50
C GLN A 18 12.83 -21.98 -11.24
N VAL A 19 13.33 -21.05 -10.44
CA VAL A 19 12.63 -20.54 -9.26
C VAL A 19 11.33 -19.85 -9.68
N GLY A 20 11.33 -19.07 -10.76
CA GLY A 20 10.13 -18.44 -11.31
C GLY A 20 9.06 -19.45 -11.74
N HIS A 21 9.44 -20.48 -12.51
CA HIS A 21 8.51 -21.54 -12.93
C HIS A 21 8.01 -22.39 -11.76
N GLN A 22 8.87 -22.75 -10.82
CA GLN A 22 8.47 -23.46 -9.60
C GLN A 22 7.50 -22.62 -8.76
N THR A 23 7.73 -21.30 -8.67
CA THR A 23 6.84 -20.37 -7.95
C THR A 23 5.48 -20.27 -8.64
N ILE A 24 5.44 -20.24 -9.98
CA ILE A 24 4.19 -20.29 -10.76
C ILE A 24 3.43 -21.59 -10.50
N GLU A 25 4.11 -22.73 -10.63
CA GLU A 25 3.51 -24.07 -10.50
C GLU A 25 2.95 -24.33 -9.10
N ALA A 26 3.61 -23.80 -8.06
CA ALA A 26 3.18 -23.94 -6.67
C ALA A 26 2.12 -22.91 -6.25
N SER A 27 1.80 -21.92 -7.08
CA SER A 27 0.89 -20.83 -6.73
C SER A 27 -0.52 -21.07 -7.28
N ASP A 28 -1.53 -20.80 -6.46
CA ASP A 28 -2.95 -20.81 -6.86
C ASP A 28 -3.39 -19.45 -7.48
N ASP A 29 -2.49 -18.48 -7.61
CA ASP A 29 -2.80 -17.16 -8.18
C ASP A 29 -2.79 -17.20 -9.71
N GLN A 30 -3.98 -17.27 -10.32
CA GLN A 30 -4.17 -17.28 -11.77
C GLN A 30 -3.57 -16.05 -12.48
N LEU A 31 -3.51 -14.88 -11.83
CA LEU A 31 -2.89 -13.70 -12.43
C LEU A 31 -1.37 -13.83 -12.45
N LEU A 32 -0.77 -14.36 -11.38
CA LEU A 32 0.65 -14.68 -11.35
C LEU A 32 1.00 -15.71 -12.44
N GLN A 33 0.21 -16.77 -12.55
CA GLN A 33 0.39 -17.82 -13.56
C GLN A 33 0.32 -17.28 -14.99
N ARG A 34 -0.51 -16.26 -15.23
CA ARG A 34 -0.66 -15.61 -16.53
C ARG A 34 0.46 -14.59 -16.83
N ASP A 35 0.82 -13.77 -15.85
CA ASP A 35 1.64 -12.56 -16.06
C ASP A 35 3.14 -12.81 -15.86
N MET A 36 3.53 -13.81 -15.07
CA MET A 36 4.93 -14.12 -14.82
C MET A 36 5.66 -14.73 -16.05
N PRO A 37 5.07 -15.66 -16.84
CA PRO A 37 5.80 -16.28 -17.96
C PRO A 37 6.32 -15.29 -19.02
N PRO A 38 5.54 -14.28 -19.49
CA PRO A 38 6.06 -13.26 -20.40
C PRO A 38 7.24 -12.45 -19.81
N SER A 39 7.21 -12.18 -18.50
CA SER A 39 8.27 -11.46 -17.79
C SER A 39 9.56 -12.28 -17.72
N LEU A 40 9.47 -13.57 -17.42
CA LEU A 40 10.60 -14.51 -17.44
C LEU A 40 11.18 -14.65 -18.84
N LYS A 41 10.31 -14.79 -19.86
CA LYS A 41 10.73 -14.92 -21.26
C LYS A 41 11.51 -13.68 -21.74
N ARG A 42 11.11 -12.48 -21.32
CA ARG A 42 11.85 -11.24 -21.64
C ARG A 42 13.27 -11.25 -21.08
N VAL A 43 13.47 -11.73 -19.84
CA VAL A 43 14.81 -11.86 -19.25
C VAL A 43 15.65 -12.87 -20.02
N GLU A 44 15.04 -14.00 -20.40
CA GLU A 44 15.71 -15.04 -21.20
C GLU A 44 16.15 -14.52 -22.58
N ASP A 45 15.24 -13.88 -23.32
CA ASP A 45 15.53 -13.32 -24.64
C ASP A 45 16.61 -12.23 -24.58
N ALA A 46 16.57 -11.38 -23.55
CA ALA A 46 17.60 -10.39 -23.29
C ALA A 46 18.97 -11.04 -23.01
N SER A 47 18.99 -12.18 -22.32
CA SER A 47 20.23 -12.94 -22.07
C SER A 47 20.84 -13.49 -23.36
N PHE A 48 20.02 -13.94 -24.33
CA PHE A 48 20.50 -14.37 -25.64
C PHE A 48 21.13 -13.22 -26.43
N TYR A 49 20.52 -12.03 -26.41
CA TYR A 49 21.13 -10.84 -27.04
C TYR A 49 22.50 -10.49 -26.45
N LEU A 50 22.67 -10.62 -25.13
CA LEU A 50 23.95 -10.40 -24.48
C LEU A 50 25.00 -11.45 -24.88
N GLN A 51 24.61 -12.73 -24.95
CA GLN A 51 25.51 -13.81 -25.38
C GLN A 51 25.96 -13.60 -26.84
N ASP A 52 25.02 -13.32 -27.73
CA ASP A 52 25.31 -13.02 -29.14
C ASP A 52 26.24 -11.81 -29.27
N ALA A 53 26.01 -10.75 -28.48
CA ALA A 53 26.86 -9.57 -28.48
C ALA A 53 28.30 -9.91 -28.08
N VAL A 54 28.50 -10.77 -27.08
CA VAL A 54 29.83 -11.21 -26.66
C VAL A 54 30.54 -11.97 -27.78
N VAL A 55 29.85 -12.90 -28.44
CA VAL A 55 30.43 -13.67 -29.56
C VAL A 55 30.81 -12.74 -30.71
N LEU A 56 29.97 -11.76 -31.05
CA LEU A 56 30.26 -10.81 -32.11
C LEU A 56 31.44 -9.89 -31.75
N LEU A 57 31.52 -9.41 -30.51
CA LEU A 57 32.64 -8.57 -30.03
C LEU A 57 33.98 -9.32 -29.97
N GLN A 58 33.95 -10.63 -29.72
CA GLN A 58 35.15 -11.47 -29.75
C GLN A 58 35.73 -11.58 -31.16
N ASN A 59 34.87 -11.60 -32.18
CA ASN A 59 35.29 -11.68 -33.59
C ASN A 59 35.65 -10.31 -34.17
N ASP A 60 34.86 -9.28 -33.88
CA ASP A 60 35.08 -7.90 -34.32
C ASP A 60 34.79 -6.91 -33.17
N PRO A 61 35.84 -6.37 -32.51
CA PRO A 61 35.70 -5.40 -31.43
C PRO A 61 34.97 -4.12 -31.83
N ASN A 62 34.92 -3.78 -33.12
CA ASN A 62 34.29 -2.58 -33.64
C ASN A 62 32.92 -2.82 -34.27
N SER A 63 32.35 -4.02 -34.09
CA SER A 63 31.04 -4.39 -34.64
C SER A 63 29.92 -3.50 -34.08
N SER A 64 29.25 -2.77 -34.99
CA SER A 64 28.08 -1.94 -34.64
C SER A 64 26.89 -2.80 -34.21
N GLU A 65 26.68 -3.95 -34.84
CA GLU A 65 25.63 -4.90 -34.49
C GLU A 65 25.83 -5.49 -33.10
N ALA A 66 27.08 -5.82 -32.73
CA ALA A 66 27.39 -6.31 -31.40
C ALA A 66 27.07 -5.26 -30.32
N ARG A 67 27.42 -3.99 -30.56
CA ARG A 67 27.07 -2.88 -29.66
C ARG A 67 25.55 -2.71 -29.53
N ARG A 68 24.81 -2.82 -30.64
CA ARG A 68 23.33 -2.76 -30.63
C ARG A 68 22.74 -3.88 -29.79
N LYS A 69 23.16 -5.13 -30.00
CA LYS A 69 22.70 -6.29 -29.22
C LYS A 69 23.05 -6.16 -27.74
N LEU A 70 24.23 -5.62 -27.41
CA LEU A 70 24.63 -5.36 -26.02
C LEU A 70 23.68 -4.35 -25.34
N ILE A 71 23.33 -3.27 -26.03
CA ILE A 71 22.40 -2.25 -25.52
C ILE A 71 20.99 -2.83 -25.32
N GLU A 72 20.45 -3.51 -26.34
CA GLU A 72 19.11 -4.12 -26.26
C GLU A 72 19.04 -5.22 -25.20
N GLY A 73 20.06 -6.08 -25.12
CA GLY A 73 20.16 -7.11 -24.09
C GLY A 73 20.23 -6.50 -22.69
N SER A 74 21.05 -5.47 -22.49
CA SER A 74 21.17 -4.79 -21.18
C SER A 74 19.85 -4.14 -20.76
N ARG A 75 19.18 -3.44 -21.69
CA ARG A 75 17.86 -2.85 -21.46
C ARG A 75 16.81 -3.91 -21.14
N GLY A 76 16.81 -5.00 -21.90
CA GLY A 76 15.89 -6.12 -21.73
C GLY A 76 16.04 -6.81 -20.37
N ILE A 77 17.27 -6.98 -19.87
CA ILE A 77 17.50 -7.53 -18.52
C ILE A 77 16.92 -6.62 -17.44
N LEU A 78 17.16 -5.30 -17.51
CA LEU A 78 16.63 -4.36 -16.52
C LEU A 78 15.10 -4.35 -16.51
N GLN A 79 14.49 -4.24 -17.70
CA GLN A 79 13.04 -4.23 -17.84
C GLN A 79 12.39 -5.56 -17.46
N GLY A 80 12.99 -6.68 -17.87
CA GLY A 80 12.51 -8.02 -17.55
C GLY A 80 12.57 -8.29 -16.05
N THR A 81 13.69 -7.96 -15.40
CA THR A 81 13.85 -8.12 -13.94
C THR A 81 12.84 -7.27 -13.18
N SER A 82 12.66 -5.99 -13.57
CA SER A 82 11.62 -5.14 -13.00
C SER A 82 10.23 -5.74 -13.17
N SER A 83 9.90 -6.25 -14.36
CA SER A 83 8.61 -6.90 -14.63
C SER A 83 8.39 -8.13 -13.75
N VAL A 84 9.43 -8.96 -13.54
CA VAL A 84 9.35 -10.15 -12.67
C VAL A 84 9.07 -9.72 -11.22
N LEU A 85 9.84 -8.78 -10.69
CA LEU A 85 9.68 -8.30 -9.31
C LEU A 85 8.31 -7.67 -9.07
N LEU A 86 7.84 -6.83 -10.00
CA LEU A 86 6.50 -6.22 -9.91
C LEU A 86 5.39 -7.27 -9.96
N THR A 87 5.49 -8.24 -10.88
CA THR A 87 4.46 -9.29 -11.00
C THR A 87 4.38 -10.14 -9.73
N PHE A 88 5.54 -10.44 -9.11
CA PHE A 88 5.61 -11.15 -7.84
C PHE A 88 5.04 -10.31 -6.69
N ASP A 89 5.44 -9.04 -6.57
CA ASP A 89 4.93 -8.12 -5.54
C ASP A 89 3.41 -7.97 -5.61
N MET A 90 2.87 -7.80 -6.83
CA MET A 90 1.42 -7.76 -7.04
C MET A 90 0.70 -9.04 -6.58
N SER A 91 1.35 -10.21 -6.68
CA SER A 91 0.83 -11.47 -6.13
C SER A 91 0.78 -11.42 -4.61
N GLU A 92 1.85 -10.99 -3.94
CA GLU A 92 1.88 -10.87 -2.48
C GLU A 92 0.83 -9.87 -1.97
N VAL A 93 0.71 -8.72 -2.62
CA VAL A 93 -0.34 -7.72 -2.32
C VAL A 93 -1.74 -8.34 -2.44
N ARG A 94 -2.00 -9.16 -3.47
CA ARG A 94 -3.28 -9.87 -3.60
C ARG A 94 -3.54 -10.83 -2.45
N LYS A 95 -2.51 -11.48 -1.88
CA LYS A 95 -2.66 -12.33 -0.68
C LYS A 95 -3.17 -11.50 0.50
N ILE A 96 -2.57 -10.33 0.74
CA ILE A 96 -2.98 -9.42 1.83
C ILE A 96 -4.42 -8.93 1.62
N ILE A 97 -4.77 -8.52 0.40
CA ILE A 97 -6.14 -8.09 0.06
C ILE A 97 -7.18 -9.20 0.32
N ARG A 98 -6.82 -10.48 0.19
CA ARG A 98 -7.73 -11.58 0.55
C ARG A 98 -8.04 -11.59 2.06
N HIS A 99 -7.10 -11.24 2.94
CA HIS A 99 -7.37 -11.06 4.36
C HIS A 99 -8.37 -9.91 4.60
N CYS A 100 -8.18 -8.77 3.93
CA CYS A 100 -9.11 -7.64 4.01
C CYS A 100 -10.54 -8.02 3.55
N ARG A 101 -10.66 -8.70 2.41
CA ARG A 101 -11.95 -9.17 1.88
C ARG A 101 -12.62 -10.20 2.78
N ARG A 102 -11.85 -11.04 3.48
CA ARG A 102 -12.38 -11.99 4.47
C ARG A 102 -13.02 -11.23 5.64
N VAL A 103 -12.40 -10.17 6.14
CA VAL A 103 -13.01 -9.32 7.18
C VAL A 103 -14.30 -8.68 6.68
N LEU A 104 -14.30 -8.08 5.48
CA LEU A 104 -15.51 -7.51 4.86
C LEU A 104 -16.63 -8.54 4.74
N SER A 105 -16.31 -9.77 4.34
CA SER A 105 -17.28 -10.86 4.26
C SER A 105 -17.87 -11.22 5.63
N VAL A 106 -17.07 -11.20 6.71
CA VAL A 106 -17.59 -11.41 8.06
C VAL A 106 -18.49 -10.25 8.48
N LEU A 107 -18.07 -9.00 8.25
CA LEU A 107 -18.86 -7.81 8.56
C LEU A 107 -20.22 -7.81 7.87
N ALA A 108 -20.30 -8.26 6.62
CA ALA A 108 -21.56 -8.40 5.88
C ALA A 108 -22.58 -9.34 6.56
N THR A 109 -22.12 -10.28 7.41
CA THR A 109 -23.03 -11.17 8.16
C THR A 109 -23.60 -10.53 9.42
N ALA A 110 -23.15 -9.32 9.81
CA ALA A 110 -23.54 -8.67 11.05
C ALA A 110 -25.04 -8.35 11.13
N GLU A 111 -25.71 -8.13 10.00
CA GLU A 111 -27.15 -7.86 9.97
C GLU A 111 -28.00 -9.02 10.53
N HIS A 112 -27.48 -10.25 10.44
CA HIS A 112 -28.14 -11.47 10.89
C HIS A 112 -27.94 -11.75 12.39
N VAL A 113 -27.16 -10.92 13.09
CA VAL A 113 -26.89 -11.09 14.52
C VAL A 113 -28.07 -10.57 15.34
N SER A 114 -28.92 -11.47 15.82
CA SER A 114 -30.17 -11.16 16.54
C SER A 114 -30.19 -11.61 18.01
N SER A 115 -29.10 -12.20 18.51
CA SER A 115 -29.00 -12.67 19.90
C SER A 115 -27.60 -12.50 20.49
N LEU A 116 -27.50 -12.44 21.82
CA LEU A 116 -26.21 -12.33 22.52
C LEU A 116 -25.29 -13.53 22.26
N THR A 117 -25.85 -14.73 22.11
CA THR A 117 -25.09 -15.92 21.70
C THR A 117 -24.58 -15.76 20.26
N GLY A 118 -25.44 -15.33 19.34
CA GLY A 118 -25.04 -15.06 17.95
C GLY A 118 -23.97 -13.97 17.85
N LEU A 119 -24.03 -12.95 18.73
CA LEU A 119 -23.00 -11.92 18.84
C LEU A 119 -21.68 -12.50 19.33
N ALA A 120 -21.68 -13.37 20.34
CA ALA A 120 -20.47 -14.03 20.80
C ALA A 120 -19.81 -14.84 19.67
N ASP A 121 -20.59 -15.55 18.87
CA ASP A 121 -20.07 -16.31 17.74
C ASP A 121 -19.59 -15.42 16.59
N PHE A 122 -20.25 -14.29 16.34
CA PHE A 122 -19.78 -13.28 15.41
C PHE A 122 -18.42 -12.71 15.85
N VAL A 123 -18.26 -12.33 17.11
CA VAL A 123 -17.00 -11.81 17.66
C VAL A 123 -15.88 -12.86 17.57
N LYS A 124 -16.16 -14.13 17.90
CA LYS A 124 -15.21 -15.24 17.75
C LYS A 124 -14.70 -15.41 16.32
N ARG A 125 -15.51 -15.10 15.30
CA ARG A 125 -15.08 -15.11 13.89
C ARG A 125 -14.35 -13.83 13.49
N LEU A 126 -14.86 -12.67 13.92
CA LEU A 126 -14.35 -11.37 13.51
C LEU A 126 -12.97 -11.09 14.08
N THR A 127 -12.76 -11.27 15.39
CA THR A 127 -11.54 -10.83 16.07
C THR A 127 -10.27 -11.51 15.52
N PRO A 128 -10.23 -12.84 15.29
CA PRO A 128 -9.06 -13.48 14.67
C PRO A 128 -8.84 -13.00 13.23
N CYS A 129 -9.89 -12.89 12.42
CA CYS A 129 -9.75 -12.41 11.04
C CYS A 129 -9.22 -10.97 10.98
N MET A 130 -9.67 -10.12 11.92
CA MET A 130 -9.21 -8.75 12.03
C MET A 130 -7.74 -8.68 12.46
N ALA A 131 -7.33 -9.51 13.43
CA ALA A 131 -5.95 -9.59 13.89
C ALA A 131 -5.01 -10.06 12.77
N ASP A 132 -5.40 -11.07 12.00
CA ASP A 132 -4.65 -11.55 10.85
C ASP A 132 -4.50 -10.45 9.80
N MET A 133 -5.60 -9.77 9.43
CA MET A 133 -5.56 -8.66 8.47
C MET A 133 -4.63 -7.54 8.94
N ILE A 134 -4.77 -7.10 10.19
CA ILE A 134 -3.94 -6.04 10.77
C ILE A 134 -2.46 -6.43 10.68
N LYS A 135 -2.11 -7.66 11.07
CA LYS A 135 -0.73 -8.15 11.03
C LYS A 135 -0.15 -8.12 9.62
N GLU A 136 -0.88 -8.63 8.63
CA GLU A 136 -0.38 -8.66 7.25
C GLU A 136 -0.23 -7.26 6.64
N VAL A 137 -1.13 -6.33 6.97
CA VAL A 137 -1.01 -4.92 6.55
C VAL A 137 0.14 -4.22 7.27
N ASP A 138 0.37 -4.53 8.55
CA ASP A 138 1.46 -3.97 9.35
C ASP A 138 2.83 -4.43 8.82
N ASN A 139 2.98 -5.72 8.53
CA ASN A 139 4.18 -6.25 7.87
C ASN A 139 4.42 -5.53 6.53
N ARG A 140 3.36 -5.29 5.75
CA ARG A 140 3.49 -4.64 4.44
C ARG A 140 3.92 -3.18 4.56
N GLN A 141 3.37 -2.42 5.51
CA GLN A 141 3.74 -1.01 5.63
C GLN A 141 5.23 -0.83 6.00
N GLU A 142 5.82 -1.77 6.73
CA GLU A 142 7.27 -1.76 7.06
C GLU A 142 8.15 -1.99 5.83
N GLU A 143 7.66 -2.70 4.81
CA GLU A 143 8.38 -2.98 3.56
C GLU A 143 8.29 -1.83 2.56
N LEU A 144 7.35 -0.89 2.72
CA LEU A 144 7.13 0.19 1.77
C LEU A 144 8.24 1.24 1.86
N THR A 145 8.77 1.62 0.68
CA THR A 145 9.76 2.69 0.56
C THR A 145 9.11 4.09 0.51
N ILE A 146 7.85 4.17 0.05
CA ILE A 146 7.09 5.43 -0.03
C ILE A 146 6.39 5.67 1.30
N GLN A 147 6.84 6.68 2.04
CA GLN A 147 6.40 6.93 3.42
C GLN A 147 4.93 7.38 3.52
N SER A 148 4.42 8.13 2.54
CA SER A 148 3.00 8.53 2.52
C SER A 148 2.07 7.32 2.44
N HIS A 149 2.41 6.33 1.61
CA HIS A 149 1.65 5.08 1.51
C HIS A 149 1.74 4.25 2.79
N SER A 150 2.93 4.16 3.40
CA SER A 150 3.11 3.50 4.71
C SER A 150 2.24 4.15 5.78
N ALA A 151 2.28 5.49 5.89
CA ALA A 151 1.47 6.24 6.83
C ALA A 151 -0.04 6.07 6.61
N LEU A 152 -0.49 6.00 5.35
CA LEU A 152 -1.89 5.71 5.01
C LEU A 152 -2.33 4.35 5.57
N LEU A 153 -1.53 3.30 5.37
CA LEU A 153 -1.82 1.96 5.87
C LEU A 153 -1.81 1.90 7.40
N LEU A 154 -0.83 2.54 8.04
CA LEU A 154 -0.74 2.62 9.49
C LEU A 154 -1.98 3.32 10.09
N ARG A 155 -2.39 4.45 9.51
CA ARG A 155 -3.62 5.16 9.91
C ARG A 155 -4.84 4.27 9.78
N GLY A 156 -4.96 3.53 8.68
CA GLY A 156 -6.05 2.56 8.48
C GLY A 156 -6.07 1.47 9.57
N ILE A 157 -4.91 0.91 9.92
CA ILE A 157 -4.77 -0.05 11.02
C ILE A 157 -5.26 0.55 12.34
N GLU A 158 -4.86 1.78 12.66
CA GLU A 158 -5.26 2.47 13.88
C GLU A 158 -6.77 2.70 13.95
N GLN A 159 -7.40 3.12 12.84
CA GLN A 159 -8.85 3.31 12.78
C GLN A 159 -9.60 2.00 12.96
N VAL A 160 -9.16 0.92 12.31
CA VAL A 160 -9.76 -0.40 12.48
C VAL A 160 -9.64 -0.89 13.92
N LYS A 161 -8.47 -0.74 14.55
CA LYS A 161 -8.25 -1.09 15.97
C LYS A 161 -9.18 -0.29 16.88
N ARG A 162 -9.35 1.01 16.64
CA ARG A 162 -10.25 1.90 17.40
C ARG A 162 -11.72 1.52 17.22
N LEU A 163 -12.16 1.26 15.98
CA LEU A 163 -13.56 1.00 15.65
C LEU A 163 -14.04 -0.37 16.11
N THR A 164 -13.15 -1.36 16.17
CA THR A 164 -13.52 -2.75 16.51
C THR A 164 -14.29 -2.88 17.83
N PRO A 165 -13.81 -2.38 18.99
CA PRO A 165 -14.57 -2.45 20.24
C PRO A 165 -15.85 -1.60 20.24
N ILE A 166 -15.88 -0.49 19.49
CA ILE A 166 -17.04 0.41 19.37
C ILE A 166 -18.16 -0.30 18.60
N LEU A 167 -17.81 -0.95 17.49
CA LEU A 167 -18.73 -1.74 16.68
C LEU A 167 -19.32 -2.92 17.48
N ILE A 168 -18.48 -3.65 18.23
CA ILE A 168 -18.95 -4.76 19.08
C ILE A 168 -19.94 -4.24 20.14
N SER A 169 -19.66 -3.09 20.74
CA SER A 169 -20.54 -2.47 21.73
C SER A 169 -21.87 -2.01 21.11
N SER A 170 -21.83 -1.42 19.91
CA SER A 170 -23.02 -1.02 19.16
C SER A 170 -23.91 -2.22 18.78
N LEU A 171 -23.30 -3.31 18.29
CA LEU A 171 -24.00 -4.57 18.02
C LEU A 171 -24.65 -5.14 19.28
N LYS A 172 -23.94 -5.12 20.41
CA LYS A 172 -24.48 -5.58 21.70
C LYS A 172 -25.68 -4.76 22.14
N LEU A 173 -25.60 -3.43 22.02
CA LEU A 173 -26.70 -2.53 22.33
C LEU A 173 -27.92 -2.83 21.45
N HIS A 174 -27.73 -2.90 20.14
CA HIS A 174 -28.81 -3.20 19.19
C HIS A 174 -29.51 -4.53 19.50
N VAL A 175 -28.74 -5.60 19.70
CA VAL A 175 -29.28 -6.93 20.06
C VAL A 175 -30.07 -6.85 21.37
N ASN A 176 -29.54 -6.19 22.39
CA ASN A 176 -30.21 -6.09 23.69
C ASN A 176 -31.50 -5.29 23.61
N THR A 177 -31.48 -4.15 22.91
CA THR A 177 -32.65 -3.29 22.72
C THR A 177 -33.74 -4.02 21.95
N HIS A 178 -33.37 -4.74 20.89
CA HIS A 178 -34.31 -5.50 20.07
C HIS A 178 -34.91 -6.70 20.83
N GLN A 179 -34.10 -7.49 21.53
CA GLN A 179 -34.57 -8.68 22.25
C GLN A 179 -35.46 -8.35 23.44
N ASN A 180 -35.19 -7.25 24.14
CA ASN A 180 -35.93 -6.86 25.34
C ASN A 180 -37.02 -5.81 25.05
N HIS A 181 -37.29 -5.49 23.78
CA HIS A 181 -38.25 -4.47 23.36
C HIS A 181 -38.06 -3.12 24.08
N LEU A 182 -36.81 -2.72 24.26
CA LEU A 182 -36.47 -1.44 24.90
C LEU A 182 -36.71 -0.28 23.92
N PRO A 183 -37.00 0.94 24.43
CA PRO A 183 -37.03 2.13 23.58
C PRO A 183 -35.66 2.35 22.91
N GLY A 184 -35.64 2.99 21.75
CA GLY A 184 -34.40 3.30 21.04
C GLY A 184 -33.94 2.25 20.01
N ALA A 185 -34.82 1.35 19.58
CA ALA A 185 -34.48 0.28 18.65
C ALA A 185 -33.97 0.81 17.30
N ALA A 186 -34.64 1.82 16.73
CA ALA A 186 -34.27 2.42 15.46
C ALA A 186 -32.90 3.13 15.54
N GLU A 187 -32.65 3.86 16.62
CA GLU A 187 -31.41 4.59 16.88
C GLU A 187 -30.24 3.61 17.06
N SER A 188 -30.46 2.53 17.82
CA SER A 188 -29.43 1.49 18.02
C SER A 188 -29.08 0.77 16.71
N GLN A 189 -30.08 0.55 15.83
CA GLN A 189 -29.86 -0.03 14.51
C GLN A 189 -29.10 0.93 13.59
N ALA A 190 -29.51 2.20 13.52
CA ALA A 190 -28.83 3.21 12.72
C ALA A 190 -27.35 3.38 13.13
N ASN A 191 -27.07 3.37 14.44
CA ASN A 191 -25.71 3.44 14.96
C ASN A 191 -24.88 2.19 14.60
N ARG A 192 -25.49 1.00 14.63
CA ARG A 192 -24.83 -0.23 14.16
C ARG A 192 -24.48 -0.15 12.68
N ASP A 193 -25.43 0.25 11.86
CA ASP A 193 -25.28 0.29 10.40
C ASP A 193 -24.25 1.34 9.97
N PHE A 194 -24.24 2.50 10.64
CA PHE A 194 -23.21 3.53 10.48
C PHE A 194 -21.80 2.98 10.77
N LEU A 195 -21.60 2.32 11.91
CA LEU A 195 -20.30 1.77 12.30
C LEU A 195 -19.84 0.61 11.41
N LEU A 196 -20.76 -0.20 10.90
CA LEU A 196 -20.46 -1.23 9.90
C LEU A 196 -19.98 -0.60 8.58
N SER A 197 -20.62 0.48 8.15
CA SER A 197 -20.23 1.24 6.96
C SER A 197 -18.87 1.92 7.16
N GLU A 198 -18.65 2.57 8.31
CA GLU A 198 -17.38 3.24 8.64
C GLU A 198 -16.23 2.23 8.65
N MET A 199 -16.37 1.13 9.39
CA MET A 199 -15.38 0.04 9.41
C MET A 199 -15.09 -0.51 8.01
N SER A 200 -16.14 -0.75 7.21
CA SER A 200 -15.97 -1.24 5.84
C SER A 200 -15.25 -0.23 4.97
N SER A 201 -15.53 1.06 5.12
CA SER A 201 -14.85 2.14 4.39
C SER A 201 -13.36 2.17 4.71
N GLU A 202 -12.98 2.07 5.98
CA GLU A 202 -11.57 2.01 6.39
C GLU A 202 -10.84 0.81 5.77
N ILE A 203 -11.48 -0.36 5.73
CA ILE A 203 -10.89 -1.54 5.10
C ILE A 203 -10.75 -1.37 3.58
N HIS A 204 -11.69 -0.71 2.91
CA HIS A 204 -11.56 -0.39 1.48
C HIS A 204 -10.43 0.62 1.23
N GLU A 205 -10.21 1.57 2.13
CA GLU A 205 -9.08 2.50 2.04
C GLU A 205 -7.74 1.79 2.20
N ILE A 206 -7.65 0.83 3.13
CA ILE A 206 -6.48 -0.06 3.26
C ILE A 206 -6.25 -0.82 1.96
N ILE A 207 -7.30 -1.41 1.36
CA ILE A 207 -7.19 -2.11 0.07
C ILE A 207 -6.67 -1.18 -1.02
N ARG A 208 -7.16 0.08 -1.09
CA ARG A 208 -6.64 1.07 -2.03
C ARG A 208 -5.16 1.36 -1.79
N GLY A 209 -4.77 1.62 -0.55
CA GLY A 209 -3.38 1.91 -0.16
C GLY A 209 -2.41 0.79 -0.53
N LEU A 210 -2.82 -0.48 -0.34
CA LEU A 210 -2.02 -1.65 -0.69
C LEU A 210 -1.70 -1.77 -2.18
N GLN A 211 -2.50 -1.12 -3.04
CA GLN A 211 -2.37 -1.19 -4.50
C GLN A 211 -1.62 0.01 -5.10
N LEU A 212 -1.20 0.98 -4.28
CA LEU A 212 -0.42 2.12 -4.74
C LEU A 212 1.03 1.72 -5.04
N THR A 213 1.48 2.00 -6.26
CA THR A 213 2.83 1.64 -6.74
C THR A 213 3.69 2.85 -7.08
N GLU A 214 3.11 4.04 -7.13
CA GLU A 214 3.77 5.28 -7.55
C GLU A 214 3.45 6.39 -6.55
N THR A 215 4.43 7.25 -6.26
CA THR A 215 4.19 8.47 -5.48
C THR A 215 3.41 9.43 -6.36
N ASP A 216 2.25 9.88 -5.91
CA ASP A 216 1.53 10.91 -6.63
C ASP A 216 2.42 12.16 -6.64
N SER A 217 2.78 12.65 -7.82
CA SER A 217 3.67 13.81 -7.95
C SER A 217 3.12 15.07 -7.26
N SER A 218 1.83 15.06 -6.88
CA SER A 218 1.17 16.08 -6.07
C SER A 218 1.46 16.01 -4.57
N GLU A 219 1.74 14.84 -3.99
CA GLU A 219 1.99 14.69 -2.54
C GLU A 219 3.29 15.39 -2.12
N LEU A 220 4.28 15.50 -3.03
CA LEU A 220 5.49 16.29 -2.80
C LEU A 220 5.19 17.77 -2.52
N PHE A 221 4.06 18.28 -3.01
CA PHE A 221 3.65 19.67 -2.85
C PHE A 221 2.68 19.89 -1.68
N ASP A 222 2.12 18.84 -1.08
CA ASP A 222 1.13 19.00 0.00
C ASP A 222 1.76 19.44 1.32
N ASP A 223 2.96 18.94 1.66
CA ASP A 223 3.72 19.41 2.82
C ASP A 223 4.17 20.88 2.64
N ASP A 224 4.61 21.24 1.44
CA ASP A 224 4.96 22.62 1.08
C ASP A 224 3.74 23.55 1.10
N LEU A 225 2.58 23.06 0.64
CA LEU A 225 1.31 23.80 0.66
C LEU A 225 0.79 23.98 2.08
N ALA A 226 0.87 22.95 2.93
CA ALA A 226 0.51 23.03 4.35
C ALA A 226 1.44 23.99 5.11
N ALA A 227 2.75 23.93 4.86
CA ALA A 227 3.72 24.88 5.39
C ALA A 227 3.44 26.32 4.90
N MET A 228 3.04 26.49 3.64
CA MET A 228 2.65 27.79 3.09
C MET A 228 1.37 28.33 3.72
N HIS A 229 0.37 27.48 4.00
CA HIS A 229 -0.84 27.87 4.71
C HIS A 229 -0.57 28.28 6.17
N MET A 230 0.29 27.54 6.88
CA MET A 230 0.74 27.90 8.22
C MET A 230 1.50 29.24 8.23
N ASN A 231 2.42 29.43 7.28
CA ASN A 231 3.18 30.68 7.13
C ASN A 231 2.26 31.85 6.78
N LYS A 232 1.25 31.64 5.91
CA LYS A 232 0.24 32.65 5.60
C LYS A 232 -0.57 33.04 6.83
N ALA A 233 -1.05 32.09 7.63
CA ALA A 233 -1.77 32.39 8.87
C ALA A 233 -0.90 33.17 9.88
N ALA A 234 0.39 32.80 9.99
CA ALA A 234 1.36 33.53 10.80
C ALA A 234 1.62 34.95 10.28
N PHE A 235 1.64 35.14 8.95
CA PHE A 235 1.83 36.45 8.32
C PHE A 235 0.59 37.34 8.48
N ASP A 236 -0.61 36.80 8.26
CA ASP A 236 -1.88 37.51 8.38
C ASP A 236 -2.09 37.99 9.83
N SER A 237 -1.77 37.17 10.83
CA SER A 237 -1.84 37.58 12.25
C SER A 237 -0.85 38.70 12.60
N ARG A 238 0.36 38.68 12.03
CA ARG A 238 1.35 39.76 12.22
C ARG A 238 0.99 41.03 11.44
N LEU A 239 0.39 40.90 10.26
CA LEU A 239 -0.11 42.03 9.47
C LEU A 239 -1.22 42.77 10.21
N GLN A 240 -2.14 42.04 10.85
CA GLN A 240 -3.18 42.65 11.68
C GLN A 240 -2.56 43.45 12.82
N PHE A 241 -1.59 42.87 13.55
CA PHE A 241 -0.86 43.57 14.60
C PHE A 241 -0.16 44.84 14.10
N VAL A 242 0.52 44.77 12.96
CA VAL A 242 1.19 45.94 12.36
C VAL A 242 0.19 46.99 11.88
N SER A 243 -0.93 46.58 11.30
CA SER A 243 -2.01 47.47 10.88
C SER A 243 -2.60 48.22 12.07
N ASP A 244 -2.85 47.51 13.17
CA ASP A 244 -3.36 48.10 14.41
C ASP A 244 -2.33 49.05 15.04
N TRP A 245 -1.04 48.69 15.00
CA TRP A 245 0.07 49.53 15.47
C TRP A 245 0.24 50.83 14.68
N ILE A 246 0.12 50.78 13.34
CA ILE A 246 0.19 51.95 12.46
C ILE A 246 -1.05 52.85 12.63
N SER A 247 -2.21 52.23 12.88
CA SER A 247 -3.48 52.97 13.04
C SER A 247 -3.57 53.70 14.38
N ASP A 248 -2.80 53.26 15.38
CA ASP A 248 -2.71 53.93 16.67
C ASP A 248 -1.70 55.09 16.61
N SER A 249 -2.21 56.33 16.55
CA SER A 249 -1.39 57.55 16.48
C SER A 249 -0.56 57.84 17.76
N ASN A 250 -0.66 56.99 18.78
CA ASN A 250 0.07 57.11 20.06
C ASN A 250 1.00 55.92 20.37
N SER A 251 1.23 55.00 19.42
CA SER A 251 2.06 53.81 19.64
C SER A 251 3.57 54.17 19.73
N ARG A 252 3.99 54.62 20.92
CA ARG A 252 5.41 54.86 21.24
C ARG A 252 6.21 53.59 21.00
N MET A 253 7.32 53.74 20.27
CA MET A 253 8.40 52.75 20.20
C MET A 253 8.87 52.37 21.61
N SER A 254 8.37 51.25 22.13
CA SER A 254 8.82 50.68 23.39
C SER A 254 8.74 49.17 23.24
N ASN A 255 9.76 48.62 22.57
CA ASN A 255 10.35 47.31 22.80
C ASN A 255 11.31 47.03 21.64
N CYS A 256 12.48 47.67 21.69
CA CYS A 256 13.62 47.35 20.84
C CYS A 256 14.89 47.25 21.69
N VAL A 257 14.83 46.50 22.80
CA VAL A 257 15.95 45.90 23.55
C VAL A 257 15.25 44.77 24.34
N GLU A 258 15.50 43.49 24.15
CA GLU A 258 16.73 42.74 24.42
C GLU A 258 16.83 41.53 23.46
N LEU A 259 17.96 41.44 22.76
CA LEU A 259 18.57 40.18 22.28
C LEU A 259 19.78 39.92 23.16
#